data_AF-A0A0K2UJD4-F1
#
_entry.id   AF-A0A0K2UJD4-F1
#
_cell.length_a   1.000
_cell.length_b   1.000
_cell.length_c   1.000
_cell.angle_alpha   90.00
_cell.angle_beta   90.00
_cell.angle_gamma   90.00
#
_symmetry.space_group_name_H-M   'P 1'
#
loop_
_entity.id
_entity.type
_entity.pdbx_description
1 polymer ?
#
loop_
_entity_poly.entity_id
_entity_poly.type
_entity_poly.pdbx_seq_one_letter_code
_entity_poly.pdbx_strand_id
1 'polypeptide(L)'
;VVRAASPVILRIIILGAFFVYSTTIILYPNPNIITCTMRIWLREIGFALSYGALMLKTWRISVIFRVRSAKAIKITDIDLIKRLGVIVGVFVLCLFVRTLVSPPVVIVGRTADNLKAFLCQSDWWDHSFTILEFLFLLWGIRLCIMVRKAPSEFNESKFISMTIYNEFLLSIFLNVSM
;
A
#
# COMPACT_ATOMS: atom_id res chain seq x y z
N VAL A 1 -18.97 -10.98 16.01
CA VAL A 1 -18.51 -10.19 14.84
C VAL A 1 -17.02 -9.81 14.94
N VAL A 2 -16.58 -9.02 15.94
CA VAL A 2 -15.15 -8.62 16.09
C VAL A 2 -14.19 -9.79 16.38
N ARG A 3 -14.63 -10.87 17.05
CA ARG A 3 -13.77 -12.05 17.32
C ARG A 3 -13.47 -12.91 16.09
N ALA A 4 -14.18 -12.76 14.98
CA ALA A 4 -13.93 -13.50 13.74
C ALA A 4 -12.91 -12.78 12.82
N ALA A 5 -12.78 -11.46 12.96
CA ALA A 5 -11.77 -10.66 12.27
C ALA A 5 -10.51 -10.58 13.14
N SER A 6 -9.36 -11.04 12.64
CA SER A 6 -8.07 -10.95 13.34
C SER A 6 -7.78 -9.50 13.78
N PRO A 7 -7.92 -9.14 15.08
CA PRO A 7 -7.88 -7.75 15.53
C PRO A 7 -6.49 -7.12 15.35
N VAL A 8 -5.44 -7.94 15.31
CA VAL A 8 -4.06 -7.49 15.11
C VAL A 8 -3.86 -6.95 13.68
N ILE A 9 -4.42 -7.61 12.67
CA ILE A 9 -4.30 -7.18 11.27
C ILE A 9 -5.04 -5.87 11.05
N LEU A 10 -6.21 -5.70 11.68
CA LEU A 10 -6.98 -4.46 11.58
C LEU A 10 -6.21 -3.27 12.17
N ARG A 11 -5.53 -3.46 13.32
CA ARG A 11 -4.67 -2.42 13.91
C ARG A 11 -3.54 -2.01 12.96
N ILE A 12 -2.96 -2.96 12.23
CA ILE A 12 -1.91 -2.69 11.26
C ILE A 12 -2.45 -1.90 10.05
N ILE A 13 -3.64 -2.23 9.55
CA ILE A 13 -4.28 -1.48 8.47
C ILE A 13 -4.52 -0.02 8.89
N ILE A 14 -5.04 0.20 10.10
CA ILE A 14 -5.25 1.54 10.64
C ILE A 14 -3.92 2.30 10.79
N LEU A 15 -2.86 1.64 11.24
CA LEU A 15 -1.53 2.23 11.31
C LEU A 15 -0.99 2.63 9.92
N GLY A 16 -1.19 1.77 8.92
CA GLY A 16 -0.83 2.08 7.54
C GLY A 16 -1.58 3.30 7.00
N ALA A 17 -2.91 3.37 7.25
CA ALA A 17 -3.72 4.52 6.88
C ALA A 17 -3.24 5.81 7.58
N PHE A 18 -2.88 5.73 8.87
CA PHE A 18 -2.31 6.85 9.60
C PHE A 18 -1.02 7.37 8.94
N PHE A 19 -0.11 6.48 8.52
CA PHE A 19 1.09 6.90 7.79
C PHE A 19 0.78 7.55 6.45
N VAL A 20 -0.16 7.02 5.67
CA VAL A 20 -0.58 7.66 4.41
C VAL A 20 -1.14 9.06 4.67
N TYR A 21 -2.06 9.22 5.63
CA TYR A 21 -2.62 10.54 5.96
C TYR A 21 -1.60 11.53 6.52
N SER A 22 -0.59 11.05 7.24
CA SER A 22 0.48 11.91 7.77
C SER A 22 1.31 12.61 6.67
N THR A 23 1.33 12.06 5.45
CA THR A 23 2.00 12.70 4.31
C THR A 23 1.46 14.09 4.00
N THR A 24 0.14 14.30 4.16
CA THR A 24 -0.50 15.60 3.95
C THR A 24 -0.02 16.64 4.96
N ILE A 25 0.18 16.22 6.21
CA ILE A 25 0.68 17.11 7.28
C ILE A 25 2.12 17.51 7.00
N ILE A 26 2.94 16.58 6.49
CA ILE A 26 4.36 16.82 6.20
C ILE A 26 4.56 17.69 4.96
N LEU A 27 3.60 17.69 4.03
CA LEU A 27 3.63 18.53 2.84
C LEU A 27 3.22 19.98 3.10
N TYR A 28 2.57 20.27 4.23
CA TYR A 28 2.14 21.63 4.61
C TYR A 28 3.31 22.63 4.78
N PRO A 29 4.41 22.34 5.50
CA PRO A 29 5.55 23.25 5.62
C PRO A 29 6.33 23.38 4.29
N ASN A 30 7.17 24.42 4.21
CA ASN A 30 8.05 24.63 3.06
C ASN A 30 8.90 23.37 2.77
N PRO A 31 8.94 22.89 1.51
CA PRO A 31 9.61 21.65 1.19
C PRO A 31 11.11 21.77 1.39
N ASN A 32 11.66 20.77 2.05
CA ASN A 32 13.08 20.58 2.30
C ASN A 32 13.41 19.11 2.03
N ILE A 33 14.70 18.76 2.03
CA ILE A 33 15.15 17.39 1.75
C ILE A 33 14.50 16.38 2.72
N ILE A 34 14.32 16.76 3.98
CA ILE A 34 13.74 15.91 5.03
C ILE A 34 12.24 15.68 4.78
N THR A 35 11.46 16.71 4.48
CA THR A 35 10.01 16.61 4.24
C THR A 35 9.73 15.85 2.94
N CYS A 36 10.53 16.07 1.89
CA CYS A 36 10.45 15.29 0.65
C CYS A 36 10.76 13.79 0.90
N THR A 37 11.81 13.50 1.67
CA THR A 37 12.17 12.12 2.03
C THR A 37 11.07 11.47 2.87
N MET A 38 10.62 12.14 3.93
CA MET A 38 9.58 11.63 4.84
C MET A 38 8.27 11.38 4.11
N ARG A 39 7.87 12.27 3.18
CA ARG A 39 6.68 12.08 2.34
C ARG A 39 6.72 10.75 1.58
N ILE A 40 7.84 10.47 0.91
CA ILE A 40 8.01 9.22 0.13
C ILE A 40 7.97 8.02 1.07
N TRP A 41 8.75 8.06 2.16
CA TRP A 41 8.83 6.96 3.12
C TRP A 41 7.48 6.61 3.74
N LEU A 42 6.73 7.61 4.20
CA LEU A 42 5.43 7.41 4.85
C LEU A 42 4.37 6.93 3.86
N ARG A 43 4.40 7.38 2.61
CA ARG A 43 3.52 6.90 1.55
C ARG A 43 3.75 5.41 1.29
N GLU A 44 4.98 5.02 0.97
CA GLU A 44 5.31 3.64 0.59
C GLU A 44 5.12 2.66 1.76
N ILE A 45 5.54 3.02 2.98
CA ILE A 45 5.33 2.17 4.16
C ILE A 45 3.84 2.09 4.50
N GLY A 46 3.10 3.21 4.42
CA GLY A 46 1.67 3.26 4.65
C GLY A 46 0.89 2.38 3.67
N PHE A 47 1.27 2.43 2.38
CA PHE A 47 0.73 1.56 1.33
C PHE A 47 1.01 0.09 1.62
N ALA A 48 2.28 -0.27 1.89
CA ALA A 48 2.69 -1.64 2.16
C ALA A 48 2.00 -2.23 3.40
N LEU A 49 1.82 -1.46 4.47
CA LEU A 49 1.09 -1.90 5.66
C LEU A 49 -0.40 -2.10 5.39
N SER A 50 -1.05 -1.12 4.74
CA SER A 50 -2.50 -1.14 4.50
C SER A 50 -2.88 -2.23 3.49
N TYR A 51 -2.34 -2.12 2.27
CA TYR A 51 -2.68 -3.01 1.17
C TYR A 51 -2.01 -4.38 1.32
N GLY A 52 -0.81 -4.46 1.89
CA GLY A 52 -0.18 -5.75 2.18
C GLY A 52 -0.95 -6.56 3.21
N ALA A 53 -1.46 -5.93 4.28
CA ALA A 53 -2.30 -6.60 5.27
C ALA A 53 -3.64 -7.07 4.66
N LEU A 54 -4.30 -6.23 3.85
CA LEU A 54 -5.51 -6.59 3.12
C LEU A 54 -5.29 -7.77 2.17
N MET A 55 -4.21 -7.74 1.39
CA MET A 55 -3.88 -8.82 0.45
C MET A 55 -3.55 -10.13 1.16
N LEU A 56 -2.80 -10.10 2.27
CA LEU A 56 -2.50 -11.31 3.04
C LEU A 56 -3.76 -11.91 3.67
N LYS A 57 -4.69 -11.05 4.10
CA LYS A 57 -6.00 -11.49 4.59
C LYS A 57 -6.79 -12.18 3.47
N THR A 58 -6.88 -11.59 2.28
CA THR A 58 -7.52 -12.19 1.10
C THR A 58 -6.82 -13.47 0.65
N TRP A 59 -5.49 -13.51 0.72
CA TRP A 59 -4.68 -14.68 0.38
C TRP A 59 -4.99 -15.84 1.32
N ARG A 60 -5.03 -15.61 2.65
CA ARG A 60 -5.41 -16.64 3.64
C ARG A 60 -6.78 -17.22 3.28
N ILE A 61 -7.74 -16.38 2.95
CA ILE A 61 -9.08 -16.80 2.53
C ILE A 61 -9.00 -17.65 1.24
N SER A 62 -8.24 -17.20 0.24
CA SER A 62 -8.07 -17.93 -1.03
C SER A 62 -7.46 -19.32 -0.82
N VAL A 63 -6.52 -19.47 0.11
CA VAL A 63 -5.88 -20.74 0.44
C VAL A 63 -6.88 -21.69 1.10
N ILE A 64 -7.64 -21.18 2.09
CA ILE A 64 -8.67 -21.97 2.79
C ILE A 64 -9.70 -22.52 1.80
N PHE A 65 -10.17 -21.70 0.83
CA PHE A 65 -11.16 -22.14 -0.15
C PHE A 65 -10.59 -22.97 -1.31
N ARG A 66 -9.30 -22.85 -1.62
CA ARG A 66 -8.67 -23.63 -2.69
C ARG A 66 -8.42 -25.09 -2.27
N VAL A 67 -8.23 -25.36 -0.99
CA VAL A 67 -7.99 -26.72 -0.49
C VAL A 67 -9.33 -27.46 -0.40
N ARG A 68 -9.63 -28.32 -1.39
CA ARG A 68 -10.77 -29.27 -1.36
C ARG A 68 -10.63 -30.39 -0.29
N SER A 69 -9.58 -30.38 0.52
CA SER A 69 -9.27 -31.42 1.49
C SER A 69 -9.84 -31.08 2.86
N ALA A 70 -10.45 -32.06 3.54
CA ALA A 70 -11.08 -31.94 4.86
C ALA A 70 -10.12 -31.58 6.02
N LYS A 71 -8.82 -31.39 5.75
CA LYS A 71 -7.83 -31.01 6.75
C LYS A 71 -7.78 -29.48 6.87
N ALA A 72 -8.37 -28.95 7.96
CA ALA A 72 -8.35 -27.52 8.25
C ALA A 72 -6.92 -27.00 8.40
N ILE A 73 -6.43 -26.22 7.42
CA ILE A 73 -5.14 -25.54 7.50
C ILE A 73 -5.32 -24.33 8.43
N LYS A 74 -4.86 -24.45 9.68
CA LYS A 74 -4.82 -23.33 10.62
C LYS A 74 -3.61 -22.44 10.33
N ILE A 75 -3.82 -21.42 9.51
CA ILE A 75 -2.83 -20.34 9.34
C ILE A 75 -2.99 -19.37 10.52
N THR A 76 -1.92 -19.17 11.28
CA THR A 76 -1.92 -18.31 12.48
C THR A 76 -1.68 -16.85 12.08
N ASP A 77 -2.22 -15.90 12.86
CA ASP A 77 -2.01 -14.47 12.61
C ASP A 77 -0.52 -14.08 12.65
N ILE A 78 0.29 -14.79 13.45
CA ILE A 78 1.75 -14.61 13.50
C ILE A 78 2.40 -14.89 12.14
N ASP A 79 1.94 -15.90 11.41
CA ASP A 79 2.48 -16.23 10.09
C ASP A 79 2.13 -15.15 9.06
N LEU A 80 0.94 -14.54 9.17
CA LEU A 80 0.56 -13.40 8.35
C LEU A 80 1.43 -12.19 8.67
N ILE A 81 1.67 -11.90 9.95
CA ILE A 81 2.54 -10.78 10.37
C ILE A 81 3.97 -10.98 9.88
N LYS A 82 4.52 -12.21 9.95
CA LYS A 82 5.84 -12.51 9.40
C LYS A 82 5.90 -12.24 7.89
N ARG A 83 4.90 -12.69 7.13
CA ARG A 83 4.81 -12.43 5.68
C ARG A 83 4.66 -10.94 5.38
N LEU A 84 3.88 -10.22 6.19
CA LEU A 84 3.73 -8.78 6.06
C LEU A 84 5.07 -8.06 6.32
N GLY A 85 5.80 -8.49 7.35
CA GLY A 85 7.13 -7.99 7.66
C GLY A 85 8.11 -8.17 6.49
N VAL A 86 8.02 -9.28 5.76
CA VAL A 86 8.80 -9.49 4.53
C VAL A 86 8.40 -8.48 3.44
N ILE A 87 7.09 -8.31 3.18
CA ILE A 87 6.61 -7.33 2.19
C ILE A 87 7.09 -5.92 2.54
N VAL A 88 6.84 -5.48 3.78
CA VAL A 88 7.27 -4.15 4.26
C VAL A 88 8.80 -4.03 4.21
N GLY A 89 9.54 -5.08 4.58
CA GLY A 89 11.00 -5.11 4.52
C GLY A 89 11.54 -4.90 3.11
N VAL A 90 10.89 -5.46 2.08
CA VAL A 90 11.25 -5.21 0.67
C VAL A 90 11.05 -3.74 0.30
N PHE A 91 9.89 -3.15 0.64
CA PHE A 91 9.64 -1.72 0.39
C PHE A 91 10.65 -0.82 1.11
N VAL A 92 10.92 -1.10 2.39
CA VAL A 92 11.92 -0.37 3.19
C VAL A 92 13.31 -0.48 2.59
N LEU A 93 13.71 -1.66 2.10
CA LEU A 93 14.99 -1.83 1.42
C LEU A 93 15.05 -0.98 0.13
N CYS A 94 14.02 -1.00 -0.69
CA CYS A 94 13.94 -0.17 -1.89
C CYS A 94 14.00 1.33 -1.56
N LEU A 95 13.34 1.76 -0.49
CA LEU A 95 13.39 3.13 0.01
C LEU A 95 14.79 3.53 0.46
N PHE A 96 15.49 2.67 1.21
CA PHE A 96 16.87 2.92 1.60
C PHE A 96 17.79 3.05 0.38
N VAL A 97 17.67 2.14 -0.59
CA VAL A 97 18.45 2.21 -1.84
C VAL A 97 18.18 3.54 -2.56
N ARG A 98 16.91 3.94 -2.68
CA ARG A 98 16.54 5.22 -3.28
C ARG A 98 17.22 6.39 -2.55
N THR A 99 17.08 6.46 -1.23
CA THR A 99 17.62 7.57 -0.42
C THR A 99 19.15 7.66 -0.50
N LEU A 100 19.85 6.53 -0.66
CA LEU A 100 21.30 6.49 -0.79
C LEU A 100 21.79 6.81 -2.21
N VAL A 101 21.10 6.32 -3.25
CA VAL A 101 21.52 6.46 -4.64
C VAL A 101 21.09 7.80 -5.24
N SER A 102 19.87 8.25 -4.94
CA SER A 102 19.25 9.44 -5.51
C SER A 102 18.42 10.16 -4.44
N PRO A 103 19.06 10.92 -3.53
CA PRO A 103 18.35 11.67 -2.51
C PRO A 103 17.42 12.71 -3.14
N PRO A 104 16.21 12.92 -2.59
CA PRO A 104 15.25 13.85 -3.16
C PRO A 104 15.74 15.30 -3.04
N VAL A 105 15.61 16.05 -4.11
CA VAL A 105 16.00 17.47 -4.19
C VAL A 105 14.77 18.37 -4.28
N VAL A 106 14.91 19.60 -3.78
CA VAL A 106 13.86 20.63 -3.86
C VAL A 106 14.17 21.52 -5.05
N ILE A 107 13.19 21.63 -5.97
CA ILE A 107 13.27 22.49 -7.14
C ILE A 107 12.34 23.69 -6.99
N VAL A 108 12.68 24.80 -7.65
CA VAL A 108 11.85 26.00 -7.69
C VAL A 108 11.05 25.98 -8.99
N GLY A 109 9.77 25.63 -8.89
CA GLY A 109 8.79 25.82 -9.96
C GLY A 109 8.38 27.28 -10.09
N ARG A 110 8.00 27.70 -11.30
CA ARG A 110 7.37 29.00 -11.55
C ARG A 110 5.97 28.80 -12.11
N THR A 111 4.98 29.47 -11.51
CA THR A 111 3.61 29.52 -12.03
C THR A 111 3.52 30.50 -13.22
N ALA A 112 2.42 30.46 -13.98
CA ALA A 112 2.15 31.39 -15.09
C ALA A 112 2.28 32.87 -14.69
N ASP A 113 1.97 33.21 -13.43
CA ASP A 113 2.10 34.55 -12.86
C ASP A 113 3.51 34.87 -12.30
N ASN A 114 4.55 34.12 -12.67
CA ASN A 114 5.93 34.24 -12.18
C ASN A 114 6.13 34.05 -10.66
N LEU A 115 5.15 33.50 -9.95
CA LEU A 115 5.26 33.12 -8.55
C LEU A 115 6.22 31.93 -8.39
N LYS A 116 7.12 31.99 -7.39
CA LYS A 116 8.04 30.91 -7.06
C LYS A 116 7.36 29.91 -6.13
N ALA A 117 7.28 28.65 -6.54
CA ALA A 117 6.83 27.53 -5.71
C ALA A 117 7.98 26.56 -5.49
N PHE A 118 8.29 26.23 -4.24
CA PHE A 118 9.23 25.16 -3.96
C PHE A 118 8.49 23.83 -4.04
N LEU A 119 9.05 22.84 -4.73
CA LEU A 119 8.44 21.54 -5.00
C LEU A 119 9.49 20.44 -4.79
N CYS A 120 9.06 19.28 -4.30
CA CYS A 120 9.89 18.09 -4.32
C CYS A 120 9.98 17.58 -5.76
N GLN A 121 11.19 17.39 -6.29
CA GLN A 121 11.38 16.83 -7.62
C GLN A 121 10.87 15.38 -7.69
N SER A 122 10.13 15.06 -8.74
CA SER A 122 9.75 13.69 -9.07
C SER A 122 10.74 13.12 -10.08
N ASP A 123 11.32 11.97 -9.77
CA ASP A 123 12.34 11.31 -10.60
C ASP A 123 11.86 9.94 -11.09
N TRP A 124 12.67 9.28 -11.93
CA TRP A 124 12.42 7.91 -12.40
C TRP A 124 12.23 6.88 -11.26
N TRP A 125 12.79 7.15 -10.08
CA TRP A 125 12.53 6.34 -8.90
C TRP A 125 11.05 6.35 -8.51
N ASP A 126 10.37 7.50 -8.56
CA ASP A 126 8.92 7.59 -8.26
C ASP A 126 8.11 6.74 -9.24
N HIS A 127 8.42 6.80 -10.53
CA HIS A 127 7.79 5.95 -11.53
C HIS A 127 8.04 4.45 -11.26
N SER A 128 9.24 4.10 -10.78
CA SER A 128 9.57 2.72 -10.43
C SER A 128 8.73 2.21 -9.25
N PHE A 129 8.53 3.04 -8.21
CA PHE A 129 7.64 2.71 -7.09
C PHE A 129 6.20 2.58 -7.54
N THR A 130 5.69 3.51 -8.35
CA THR A 130 4.34 3.41 -8.93
C THR A 130 4.14 2.11 -9.70
N ILE A 131 5.09 1.71 -10.54
CA ILE A 131 5.00 0.45 -11.30
C ILE A 131 4.98 -0.76 -10.34
N LEU A 132 5.80 -0.73 -9.29
CA LEU A 132 5.81 -1.78 -8.26
C LEU A 132 4.46 -1.87 -7.54
N GLU A 133 3.90 -0.75 -7.11
CA GLU A 133 2.57 -0.66 -6.48
C GLU A 133 1.48 -1.21 -7.41
N PHE A 134 1.53 -0.85 -8.69
CA PHE A 134 0.58 -1.32 -9.69
C PHE A 134 0.63 -2.84 -9.88
N LEU A 135 1.84 -3.41 -10.03
CA LEU A 135 2.02 -4.86 -10.11
C LEU A 135 1.54 -5.56 -8.84
N PHE A 136 1.77 -4.95 -7.68
CA PHE A 136 1.27 -5.47 -6.40
C PHE A 136 -0.26 -5.48 -6.35
N LEU A 137 -0.92 -4.38 -6.78
CA LEU A 137 -2.39 -4.30 -6.87
C LEU A 137 -2.96 -5.28 -7.90
N LEU A 138 -2.31 -5.49 -9.04
CA LEU A 138 -2.71 -6.52 -10.02
C LEU A 138 -2.71 -7.92 -9.40
N TRP A 139 -1.70 -8.24 -8.59
CA TRP A 139 -1.67 -9.48 -7.82
C TRP A 139 -2.84 -9.53 -6.80
N GLY A 140 -3.14 -8.42 -6.14
CA GLY A 140 -4.33 -8.28 -5.28
C GLY A 140 -5.64 -8.57 -6.01
N ILE A 141 -5.83 -8.02 -7.21
CA ILE A 141 -7.00 -8.27 -8.06
C ILE A 141 -7.16 -9.75 -8.36
N ARG A 142 -6.06 -10.43 -8.71
CA ARG A 142 -6.07 -11.88 -8.93
C ARG A 142 -6.56 -12.62 -7.68
N LEU A 143 -6.11 -12.23 -6.48
CA LEU A 143 -6.59 -12.83 -5.22
C LEU A 143 -8.09 -12.58 -4.99
N CYS A 144 -8.58 -11.36 -5.25
CA CYS A 144 -10.00 -11.02 -5.16
C CYS A 144 -10.86 -11.90 -6.07
N ILE A 145 -10.41 -12.15 -7.30
CA ILE A 145 -11.12 -13.05 -8.24
C ILE A 145 -11.20 -14.47 -7.70
N MET A 146 -10.14 -14.97 -7.06
CA MET A 146 -10.11 -16.33 -6.47
C MET A 146 -11.08 -16.48 -5.30
N VAL A 147 -11.31 -15.40 -4.54
CA VAL A 147 -12.16 -15.40 -3.34
C VAL A 147 -13.63 -15.04 -3.65
N ARG A 148 -13.94 -14.59 -4.87
CA ARG A 148 -15.29 -14.10 -5.25
C ARG A 148 -16.45 -15.08 -5.00
N LYS A 149 -16.17 -16.39 -5.01
CA LYS A 149 -17.16 -17.46 -4.79
C LYS A 149 -17.26 -17.92 -3.33
N ALA A 150 -16.58 -17.24 -2.41
CA ALA A 150 -16.69 -17.54 -0.99
C ALA A 150 -18.16 -17.37 -0.49
N PRO A 151 -18.64 -18.24 0.41
CA PRO A 151 -20.00 -18.18 0.94
C PRO A 151 -20.27 -16.86 1.69
N SER A 152 -21.55 -16.49 1.76
CA SER A 152 -22.06 -15.21 2.28
C SER A 152 -21.66 -14.87 3.73
N GLU A 153 -21.27 -15.88 4.51
CA GLU A 153 -20.71 -15.69 5.87
C GLU A 153 -19.44 -14.81 5.87
N PHE A 154 -18.77 -14.66 4.72
CA PHE A 154 -17.59 -13.79 4.54
C PHE A 154 -17.88 -12.57 3.66
N ASN A 155 -18.99 -11.85 3.92
CA ASN A 155 -19.28 -10.56 3.26
C ASN A 155 -18.12 -9.53 3.37
N GLU A 156 -17.22 -9.69 4.34
CA GLU A 156 -15.99 -8.90 4.45
C GLU A 156 -15.12 -8.94 3.17
N SER A 157 -15.05 -10.09 2.49
CA SER A 157 -14.25 -10.26 1.27
C SER A 157 -14.71 -9.37 0.10
N LYS A 158 -16.01 -9.02 0.05
CA LYS A 158 -16.55 -8.11 -0.96
C LYS A 158 -16.05 -6.69 -0.74
N PHE A 159 -16.05 -6.22 0.50
CA PHE A 159 -15.55 -4.88 0.85
C PHE A 159 -14.06 -4.75 0.57
N ILE A 160 -13.26 -5.76 0.93
CA ILE A 160 -11.82 -5.78 0.62
C ILE A 160 -11.60 -5.73 -0.90
N SER A 161 -12.39 -6.47 -1.68
CA SER A 161 -12.28 -6.46 -3.14
C SER A 161 -12.66 -5.10 -3.72
N MET A 162 -13.71 -4.45 -3.21
CA MET A 162 -14.11 -3.11 -3.62
C MET A 162 -13.00 -2.08 -3.34
N THR A 163 -12.35 -2.15 -2.18
CA THR A 163 -11.21 -1.30 -1.84
C THR A 163 -10.05 -1.49 -2.82
N ILE A 164 -9.66 -2.74 -3.12
CA ILE A 164 -8.55 -3.03 -4.04
C ILE A 164 -8.88 -2.57 -5.47
N TYR A 165 -10.10 -2.78 -5.95
CA TYR A 165 -10.52 -2.31 -7.27
C TYR A 165 -10.53 -0.78 -7.37
N ASN A 166 -11.05 -0.10 -6.35
CA ASN A 166 -11.08 1.36 -6.31
C ASN A 166 -9.67 1.95 -6.31
N GLU A 167 -8.77 1.42 -5.47
CA GLU A 167 -7.38 1.88 -5.44
C GLU A 167 -6.67 1.69 -6.79
N PHE A 168 -6.87 0.53 -7.43
CA PHE A 168 -6.28 0.23 -8.72
C PHE A 168 -6.77 1.19 -9.82
N LEU A 169 -8.08 1.45 -9.87
CA LEU A 169 -8.67 2.39 -10.83
C LEU A 169 -8.19 3.83 -10.59
N LEU A 170 -8.14 4.27 -9.33
CA LEU A 170 -7.63 5.59 -8.96
C LEU A 170 -6.15 5.73 -9.32
N SER A 171 -5.34 4.71 -9.05
CA SER A 171 -3.93 4.67 -9.40
C SER A 171 -3.71 4.79 -10.91
N ILE A 172 -4.50 4.10 -11.75
CA ILE A 172 -4.45 4.25 -13.22
C ILE A 172 -4.82 5.68 -13.62
N PHE A 173 -5.94 6.17 -13.12
CA PHE A 173 -6.45 7.48 -13.51
C PHE A 173 -5.41 8.57 -13.20
N LEU A 174 -4.91 8.61 -11.96
CA LEU A 174 -3.95 9.62 -11.51
C LEU A 174 -2.62 9.56 -12.28
N ASN A 175 -2.09 8.37 -12.57
CA ASN A 175 -0.83 8.24 -13.29
C ASN A 175 -0.94 8.46 -14.81
N VAL A 176 -2.14 8.37 -15.39
CA VAL A 176 -2.38 8.68 -16.81
C VAL A 176 -2.75 10.15 -17.00
N SER A 177 -3.37 10.79 -16.00
CA SER A 177 -3.82 12.19 -16.07
C SER A 177 -2.74 13.24 -15.75
N MET A 178 -1.62 12.81 -15.15
CA MET A 178 -0.47 13.65 -14.78
C MET A 178 0.65 13.53 -15.80
#